data_AF-A0A7W1H2H3-F1
#
_entry.id   AF-A0A7W1H2H3-F1
#
_cell.length_a   1.000
_cell.length_b   1.000
_cell.length_c   1.000
_cell.angle_alpha   90.00
_cell.angle_beta   90.00
_cell.angle_gamma   90.00
#
_symmetry.space_group_name_H-M   'P 1'
#
loop_
_entity.id
_entity.type
_entity.pdbx_description
1 polymer ?
#
loop_
_entity_poly.entity_id
_entity_poly.type
_entity_poly.pdbx_seq_one_letter_code
_entity_poly.pdbx_strand_id
1 'polypeptide(L)'
;MTGGQAQLGRGGDFFLRSILPLVLALGTGAIILAAIGVDPIQYYKDVYSGGVQFAAWQDSLMRVAPLLLIAVGLIVVFRAGIWNLGIDGQFLLAAAVISGIGSRFEEHLP
;
A
#
# COMPACT_ATOMS: atom_id res chain seq x y z
N MET A 1 -14.96 34.45 -9.41
CA MET A 1 -16.07 33.67 -8.83
C MET A 1 -15.48 32.65 -7.87
N THR A 2 -15.07 33.11 -6.69
CA THR A 2 -14.43 32.30 -5.66
C THR A 2 -15.49 31.51 -4.93
N GLY A 3 -15.47 30.18 -5.10
CA GLY A 3 -16.38 29.27 -4.42
C GLY A 3 -16.32 29.51 -2.92
N GLY A 4 -17.49 29.75 -2.33
CA GLY A 4 -17.65 29.87 -0.88
C GLY A 4 -17.26 28.56 -0.24
N GLN A 5 -16.01 28.48 0.21
CA GLN A 5 -15.59 27.48 1.18
C GLN A 5 -16.40 27.78 2.43
N ALA A 6 -17.47 27.02 2.64
CA ALA A 6 -18.16 26.98 3.92
C ALA A 6 -17.13 26.55 4.97
N GLN A 7 -16.48 27.53 5.59
CA GLN A 7 -15.56 27.32 6.70
C GLN A 7 -16.41 26.82 7.86
N LEU A 8 -16.56 25.51 7.98
CA LEU A 8 -17.08 24.93 9.21
C LEU A 8 -16.07 25.26 10.31
N GLY A 9 -16.53 25.50 11.54
CA GLY A 9 -15.64 25.81 12.65
C GLY A 9 -14.48 24.81 12.73
N ARG A 10 -13.31 25.23 13.21
CA ARG A 10 -12.01 24.52 13.15
C ARG A 10 -12.06 23.00 13.47
N GLY A 11 -13.02 22.54 14.29
CA GLY A 11 -13.29 21.11 14.52
C GLY A 11 -14.03 20.39 13.38
N GLY A 12 -15.04 21.02 12.76
CA GLY A 12 -15.76 20.49 11.61
C GLY A 12 -14.88 20.28 10.38
N ASP A 13 -13.89 21.17 10.17
CA ASP A 13 -12.91 21.02 9.10
C ASP A 13 -12.04 19.76 9.27
N PHE A 14 -11.68 19.40 10.50
CA PHE A 14 -10.94 18.16 10.79
C PHE A 14 -11.78 16.92 10.49
N PHE A 15 -13.03 16.89 10.96
CA PHE A 15 -13.93 15.76 10.67
C PHE A 15 -14.15 15.58 9.17
N LEU A 16 -14.37 16.68 8.45
CA LEU A 16 -14.65 16.64 7.01
C LEU A 16 -13.42 16.26 6.17
N ARG A 17 -12.22 16.69 6.59
CA ARG A 17 -10.98 16.45 5.82
C ARG A 17 -10.25 15.17 6.19
N SER A 18 -10.43 14.65 7.41
CA SER A 18 -9.65 13.51 7.90
C SER A 18 -10.51 12.28 8.19
N ILE A 19 -11.65 12.44 8.88
CA ILE A 19 -12.47 11.30 9.29
C ILE A 19 -13.37 10.83 8.14
N LEU A 20 -14.01 11.75 7.43
CA LEU A 20 -14.92 11.39 6.34
C LEU A 20 -14.24 10.57 5.23
N PRO A 21 -13.06 10.95 4.69
CA PRO A 21 -12.38 10.15 3.68
C PRO A 21 -11.97 8.76 4.20
N LEU A 22 -11.55 8.66 5.47
CA LEU A 22 -11.17 7.40 6.08
C LEU A 22 -12.36 6.43 6.14
N VAL A 23 -13.52 6.91 6.60
CA VAL A 23 -14.74 6.09 6.67
C VAL A 23 -15.20 5.68 5.27
N LEU A 24 -15.13 6.59 4.29
CA LEU A 24 -15.48 6.29 2.90
C LEU A 24 -14.54 5.25 2.29
N ALA A 25 -13.24 5.34 2.55
CA ALA A 25 -12.25 4.37 2.07
C ALA A 25 -12.51 2.97 2.66
N LEU A 26 -12.70 2.88 3.97
CA LEU A 26 -13.04 1.62 4.65
C LEU A 26 -14.38 1.07 4.16
N GLY A 27 -15.41 1.91 4.02
CA GLY A 27 -16.72 1.50 3.51
C GLY A 27 -16.64 0.97 2.08
N THR A 28 -15.89 1.64 1.21
CA THR A 28 -15.69 1.21 -0.19
C THR A 28 -14.93 -0.11 -0.24
N GLY A 29 -13.88 -0.27 0.56
CA GLY A 29 -13.16 -1.53 0.69
C GLY A 29 -14.07 -2.67 1.15
N ALA A 30 -14.95 -2.42 2.11
CA ALA A 30 -15.90 -3.41 2.61
C ALA A 30 -16.89 -3.85 1.53
N ILE A 31 -17.37 -2.91 0.70
CA ILE A 31 -18.24 -3.23 -0.44
C ILE A 31 -17.52 -4.13 -1.44
N ILE A 32 -16.26 -3.83 -1.77
CA ILE A 32 -15.46 -4.64 -2.69
C ILE A 32 -15.24 -6.06 -2.12
N LEU A 33 -14.88 -6.16 -0.85
CA LEU A 33 -14.70 -7.44 -0.15
C LEU A 33 -15.99 -8.28 -0.19
N ALA A 34 -17.12 -7.66 0.12
CA ALA A 34 -18.43 -8.34 0.04
C ALA A 34 -18.76 -8.77 -1.40
N ALA A 35 -18.41 -7.97 -2.40
CA ALA A 35 -18.64 -8.29 -3.81
C ALA A 35 -17.83 -9.51 -4.30
N ILE A 36 -16.64 -9.76 -3.72
CA ILE A 36 -15.83 -10.96 -3.99
C ILE A 36 -16.17 -12.14 -3.06
N GLY A 37 -17.22 -12.02 -2.24
CA GLY A 37 -17.69 -13.08 -1.34
C GLY A 37 -16.89 -13.21 -0.03
N VAL A 38 -16.09 -12.21 0.32
CA VAL A 38 -15.30 -12.17 1.56
C VAL A 38 -16.06 -11.36 2.61
N ASP A 39 -16.19 -11.90 3.84
CA ASP A 39 -16.75 -11.16 4.97
C ASP A 39 -15.84 -9.98 5.35
N PRO A 40 -16.27 -8.71 5.17
CA PRO A 40 -15.44 -7.56 5.44
C PRO A 40 -15.06 -7.39 6.92
N ILE A 41 -15.98 -7.74 7.83
CA ILE A 41 -15.76 -7.60 9.27
C ILE A 41 -14.71 -8.59 9.72
N GLN A 42 -14.80 -9.84 9.27
CA GLN A 42 -13.80 -10.85 9.57
C GLN A 42 -12.44 -10.45 8.98
N TYR A 43 -12.42 -10.00 7.72
CA TYR A 43 -11.20 -9.53 7.07
C TYR A 43 -10.52 -8.41 7.86
N TYR A 44 -11.25 -7.39 8.30
CA TYR A 44 -10.66 -6.30 9.09
C TYR A 44 -10.17 -6.74 10.47
N LYS A 45 -10.84 -7.71 11.10
CA LYS A 45 -10.34 -8.33 12.34
C LYS A 45 -9.03 -9.07 12.09
N ASP A 46 -8.92 -9.80 10.98
CA ASP A 46 -7.73 -10.54 10.61
C ASP A 46 -6.56 -9.61 10.25
N VAL A 47 -6.84 -8.49 9.56
CA VAL A 47 -5.84 -7.44 9.31
C VAL A 47 -5.35 -6.83 10.61
N TYR A 48 -6.23 -6.59 11.58
CA TYR A 48 -5.85 -6.05 12.88
C TYR A 48 -5.01 -7.05 13.70
N SER A 49 -5.45 -8.31 13.78
CA SER A 49 -4.73 -9.35 14.53
C SER A 49 -3.40 -9.73 13.88
N GLY A 50 -3.39 -9.89 12.55
CA GLY A 50 -2.21 -10.29 11.79
C GLY A 50 -1.27 -9.15 11.38
N GLY A 51 -1.67 -7.89 11.52
CA GLY A 51 -0.85 -6.73 11.12
C GLY A 51 -0.41 -5.84 12.27
N VAL A 52 -1.21 -5.70 13.33
CA VAL A 52 -0.97 -4.71 14.40
C VAL A 52 -0.49 -5.37 15.70
N GLN A 53 -0.87 -6.62 15.97
CA GLN A 53 -0.41 -7.31 17.19
C GLN A 53 1.09 -7.59 17.14
N PHE A 54 1.74 -7.47 18.31
CA PHE A 54 3.19 -7.58 18.49
C PHE A 54 3.82 -8.86 17.90
N ALA A 55 3.07 -9.95 17.79
CA ALA A 55 3.54 -11.21 17.22
C ALA A 55 3.82 -11.15 15.70
N ALA A 56 3.24 -10.19 14.97
CA ALA A 56 3.35 -10.10 13.51
C ALA A 56 4.40 -9.11 12.98
N TRP A 57 5.21 -8.54 13.87
CA TRP A 57 6.18 -7.49 13.51
C TRP A 57 7.33 -8.04 12.67
N GLN A 58 7.72 -9.30 12.87
CA GLN A 58 8.77 -9.95 12.08
C GLN A 58 8.33 -10.10 10.62
N ASP A 59 7.11 -10.60 10.39
CA ASP A 59 6.54 -10.72 9.04
C ASP A 59 6.35 -9.36 8.38
N SER A 60 5.94 -8.36 9.16
CA SER A 60 5.81 -6.98 8.69
C SER A 60 7.18 -6.39 8.29
N LEU A 61 8.23 -6.60 9.09
CA LEU A 61 9.58 -6.15 8.79
C LEU A 61 10.16 -6.83 7.55
N MET A 62 9.95 -8.15 7.40
CA MET A 62 10.38 -8.89 6.21
C MET A 62 9.70 -8.36 4.94
N ARG A 63 8.42 -7.99 5.01
CA ARG A 63 7.68 -7.40 3.89
C ARG A 63 8.10 -5.95 3.58
N VAL A 64 8.49 -5.18 4.58
CA VAL A 64 8.94 -3.79 4.42
C VAL A 64 10.34 -3.71 3.82
N ALA A 65 11.22 -4.68 4.05
CA ALA A 65 12.58 -4.71 3.51
C ALA A 65 12.68 -4.45 1.98
N PRO A 66 11.95 -5.18 1.11
CA PRO A 66 11.97 -4.89 -0.33
C PRO A 66 11.36 -3.51 -0.67
N LEU A 67 10.33 -3.06 0.05
CA LEU A 67 9.72 -1.75 -0.16
C LEU A 67 10.69 -0.60 0.15
N LEU A 68 11.51 -0.74 1.20
CA LEU A 68 12.57 0.22 1.52
C LEU A 68 13.66 0.25 0.45
N LEU A 69 14.02 -0.92 -0.10
CA LEU A 69 14.99 -0.99 -1.18
C LEU A 69 14.48 -0.27 -2.45
N ILE A 70 13.20 -0.46 -2.79
CA ILE A 70 12.52 0.30 -3.85
C ILE A 70 12.56 1.80 -3.52
N ALA A 71 12.17 2.20 -2.30
CA ALA A 71 12.15 3.60 -1.88
C ALA A 71 13.51 4.29 -2.02
N VAL A 72 14.61 3.61 -1.67
CA VAL A 72 15.97 4.12 -1.86
C VAL A 72 16.28 4.38 -3.34
N GLY A 73 15.89 3.47 -4.24
CA GLY A 73 16.02 3.69 -5.69
C GLY A 73 15.19 4.87 -6.19
N LEU A 74 13.98 5.05 -5.67
CA LEU A 74 13.11 6.19 -6.00
C LEU A 74 13.73 7.52 -5.61
N ILE A 75 14.39 7.61 -4.45
CA ILE A 75 15.06 8.82 -4.00
C ILE A 75 16.11 9.28 -5.02
N VAL A 76 16.89 8.34 -5.57
CA VAL A 76 17.91 8.64 -6.58
C VAL A 76 17.27 9.11 -7.91
N VAL A 77 16.24 8.41 -8.39
CA VAL A 77 15.54 8.72 -9.65
C VAL A 77 14.88 10.09 -9.60
N PHE A 78 14.17 10.40 -8.51
CA PHE A 78 13.54 11.70 -8.33
C PHE A 78 14.56 12.82 -8.21
N ARG A 79 15.70 12.58 -7.53
CA ARG A 79 16.79 13.55 -7.45
C ARG A 79 17.45 13.79 -8.82
N ALA A 80 17.52 12.77 -9.67
CA ALA A 80 18.04 12.87 -11.03
C ALA A 80 17.05 13.51 -12.02
N GLY A 81 15.79 13.74 -11.62
CA GLY A 81 14.75 14.28 -12.50
C GLY A 81 14.32 13.33 -13.62
N ILE A 82 14.61 12.03 -13.48
CA ILE A 82 14.30 11.02 -14.49
C ILE A 82 12.85 10.56 -14.30
N TRP A 83 12.16 10.33 -15.43
CA TRP A 83 10.80 9.80 -15.40
C TRP A 83 10.76 8.40 -14.76
N ASN A 84 9.77 8.18 -13.92
CA ASN A 84 9.57 6.95 -13.18
C ASN A 84 8.33 6.20 -13.69
N LEU A 85 8.46 4.89 -13.87
CA LEU A 85 7.38 3.99 -14.28
C LEU A 85 6.29 3.81 -13.20
N GLY A 86 6.57 4.14 -11.95
CA GLY A 86 5.71 3.91 -10.78
C GLY A 86 6.09 2.65 -9.99
N ILE A 87 5.68 2.57 -8.72
CA ILE A 87 6.00 1.47 -7.81
C ILE A 87 5.50 0.12 -8.36
N ASP A 88 4.25 0.08 -8.82
CA ASP A 88 3.65 -1.15 -9.35
C ASP A 88 4.40 -1.66 -10.60
N GLY A 89 4.82 -0.75 -11.47
CA GLY A 89 5.61 -1.07 -12.66
C GLY A 89 7.01 -1.58 -12.31
N GLN A 90 7.67 -0.96 -11.32
CA GLN A 90 8.99 -1.41 -10.84
C GLN A 90 8.92 -2.79 -10.18
N PHE A 91 7.88 -3.05 -9.38
CA PHE A 91 7.68 -4.34 -8.73
C PHE A 91 7.40 -5.45 -9.76
N LEU A 92 6.54 -5.19 -10.75
CA LEU A 92 6.20 -6.16 -11.79
C LEU A 92 7.40 -6.46 -12.70
N LEU A 93 8.16 -5.44 -13.11
CA LEU A 93 9.40 -5.63 -13.89
C LEU A 93 10.42 -6.45 -13.11
N ALA A 94 10.64 -6.14 -11.83
CA ALA A 94 11.55 -6.90 -10.98
C ALA A 94 11.12 -8.37 -10.86
N ALA A 95 9.83 -8.62 -10.62
CA ALA A 95 9.28 -9.98 -10.57
C ALA A 95 9.48 -10.75 -11.89
N ALA A 96 9.22 -10.11 -13.04
CA ALA A 96 9.43 -10.72 -14.35
C ALA A 96 10.90 -11.06 -14.63
N VAL A 97 11.81 -10.12 -14.33
CA VAL A 97 13.25 -10.29 -14.51
C VAL A 97 13.79 -11.41 -13.61
N ILE A 98 13.42 -11.40 -12.32
CA ILE A 98 13.84 -12.43 -11.36
C ILE A 98 13.23 -13.78 -11.73
N SER A 99 11.99 -13.85 -12.20
CA SER A 99 11.40 -15.11 -12.63
C SER A 99 12.14 -15.72 -13.83
N GLY A 100 12.56 -14.89 -14.80
CA GLY A 100 13.29 -15.37 -15.98
C GLY A 100 14.77 -15.68 -15.75
N ILE A 101 15.44 -14.91 -14.89
CA ILE A 101 16.86 -15.10 -14.56
C ILE A 101 17.03 -16.10 -13.41
N GLY A 102 16.17 -16.04 -12.39
CA GLY A 102 16.21 -16.87 -11.20
C GLY A 102 16.06 -18.37 -11.51
N SER A 103 15.27 -18.73 -12.52
CA SER A 103 15.15 -20.12 -12.96
C SER A 103 16.47 -20.71 -13.45
N ARG A 104 17.43 -19.87 -13.89
CA ARG A 104 18.78 -20.31 -14.31
C ARG A 104 19.71 -20.59 -13.13
N PHE A 105 19.45 -19.97 -11.99
CA PHE A 105 20.18 -20.23 -10.75
C PHE A 105 19.67 -21.50 -10.06
N GLU A 106 18.40 -21.84 -10.24
CA GLU A 106 17.81 -23.08 -9.73
C GLU A 106 18.42 -24.33 -10.39
N GLU A 107 18.81 -24.26 -11.67
CA GLU A 107 19.54 -25.33 -12.37
C GLU A 107 20.95 -25.64 -11.79
N HIS A 108 21.48 -24.77 -10.93
CA HIS A 108 22.84 -24.89 -10.35
C HIS A 108 22.84 -25.02 -8.82
N LEU A 109 21.67 -25.17 -8.19
CA LEU A 109 21.55 -25.48 -6.77
C LEU A 109 21.40 -27.01 -6.58
N PRO A 110 22.08 -27.61 -5.59
CA PRO A 110 21.97 -29.04 -5.30
C PRO A 110 20.58 -29.45 -4.79
#